data_AF-A0A7V4PA47-F1
#
_entry.id   AF-A0A7V4PA47-F1
#
_cell.length_a   1.000
_cell.length_b   1.000
_cell.length_c   1.000
_cell.angle_alpha   90.00
_cell.angle_beta   90.00
_cell.angle_gamma   90.00
#
_symmetry.space_group_name_H-M   'P 1'
#
loop_
_entity.id
_entity.type
_entity.pdbx_description
1 polymer ?
#
loop_
_entity_poly.entity_id
_entity_poly.type
_entity_poly.pdbx_seq_one_letter_code
_entity_poly.pdbx_strand_id
1 'polypeptide(L)'
;MDQTLANARERLLAARGPHGHWEGELSSSALSTATALFALHLYREAAPPSCNPMRERGELPPDLDPLIASGLRWLAEHQNADGGWGDTTQSHSNISTTALCWAAFAADTSGDHAGVVKAAETWLAQAAGSLEPRHL
;
A
#
# COMPACT_ATOMS: atom_id res chain seq x y z
N MET A 1 13.35 -31.84 -19.49
CA MET A 1 14.01 -30.96 -18.50
C MET A 1 15.01 -30.04 -19.21
N ASP A 2 15.89 -30.60 -20.03
CA ASP A 2 16.95 -29.83 -20.73
C ASP A 2 16.41 -28.75 -21.68
N GLN A 3 15.33 -29.03 -22.42
CA GLN A 3 14.69 -28.03 -23.29
C GLN A 3 14.11 -26.84 -22.49
N THR A 4 13.52 -27.09 -21.32
CA THR A 4 12.95 -26.05 -20.45
C THR A 4 14.06 -25.14 -19.92
N LEU A 5 15.21 -25.73 -19.53
CA LEU A 5 16.37 -24.99 -19.07
C LEU A 5 16.98 -24.12 -20.18
N ALA A 6 17.13 -24.68 -21.39
CA ALA A 6 17.65 -23.94 -22.55
C ALA A 6 16.76 -22.74 -22.87
N ASN A 7 15.44 -22.95 -22.95
CA ASN A 7 14.47 -21.89 -23.24
C ASN A 7 14.46 -20.80 -22.15
N ALA A 8 14.52 -21.18 -20.86
CA ALA A 8 14.56 -20.21 -19.77
C ALA A 8 15.84 -19.37 -19.77
N ARG A 9 17.00 -20.00 -20.04
CA ARG A 9 18.29 -19.33 -20.16
C ARG A 9 18.30 -18.32 -21.30
N GLU A 10 17.81 -18.72 -22.48
CA GLU A 10 17.73 -17.85 -23.64
C GLU A 10 16.86 -16.62 -23.35
N ARG A 11 15.67 -16.83 -22.77
CA ARG A 11 14.76 -15.74 -22.38
C ARG A 11 15.38 -14.79 -21.35
N LEU A 12 16.05 -15.32 -20.33
CA LEU A 12 16.74 -14.49 -19.35
C LEU A 12 17.84 -13.66 -20.00
N LEU A 13 18.70 -14.24 -20.82
CA LEU A 13 19.77 -13.49 -21.48
C LEU A 13 19.24 -12.43 -22.46
N ALA A 14 18.14 -12.73 -23.17
CA ALA A 14 17.47 -11.79 -24.07
C ALA A 14 16.82 -10.61 -23.33
N ALA A 15 16.40 -10.81 -22.07
CA ALA A 15 15.82 -9.75 -21.23
C ALA A 15 16.86 -8.80 -20.61
N ARG A 16 18.17 -9.04 -20.82
CA ARG A 16 19.22 -8.17 -20.29
C ARG A 16 19.29 -6.87 -21.08
N GLY A 17 19.23 -5.74 -20.39
CA GLY A 17 19.31 -4.41 -20.99
C GLY A 17 20.65 -4.10 -21.65
N PRO A 18 20.72 -3.05 -22.49
CA PRO A 18 21.92 -2.68 -23.25
C PRO A 18 23.13 -2.33 -22.38
N HIS A 19 22.92 -1.97 -21.11
CA HIS A 19 23.97 -1.68 -20.14
C HIS A 19 24.48 -2.92 -19.39
N GLY A 20 23.95 -4.11 -19.69
CA GLY A 20 24.43 -5.37 -19.11
C GLY A 20 23.77 -5.77 -17.79
N HIS A 21 22.72 -5.06 -17.35
CA HIS A 21 21.89 -5.43 -16.20
C HIS A 21 20.46 -5.79 -16.61
N TRP A 22 19.71 -6.40 -15.69
CA TRP A 22 18.27 -6.60 -15.82
C TRP A 22 17.55 -5.52 -15.04
N GLU A 23 16.51 -4.96 -15.65
CA GLU A 23 15.57 -4.09 -14.97
C GLU A 23 14.33 -4.91 -14.64
N GLY A 24 13.82 -4.72 -13.43
CA GLY A 24 12.61 -5.37 -12.96
C GLY A 24 11.82 -4.39 -12.13
N GLU A 25 10.55 -4.69 -11.95
CA GLU A 25 9.65 -3.91 -11.11
C GLU A 25 9.46 -4.66 -9.79
N LEU A 26 9.45 -3.90 -8.69
CA LEU A 26 9.03 -4.46 -7.40
C LEU A 26 7.53 -4.77 -7.46
N SER A 27 7.11 -5.81 -6.76
CA SER A 27 5.69 -6.16 -6.69
C SER A 27 4.86 -5.00 -6.14
N SER A 28 3.66 -4.80 -6.70
CA SER A 28 2.68 -3.88 -6.12
C SER A 28 2.38 -4.28 -4.68
N SER A 29 2.37 -3.31 -3.78
CA SER A 29 2.36 -3.55 -2.33
C SER A 29 1.33 -2.69 -1.63
N ALA A 30 0.37 -3.33 -0.95
CA ALA A 30 -0.61 -2.64 -0.13
C ALA A 30 0.06 -1.91 1.04
N LEU A 31 1.07 -2.53 1.64
CA LEU A 31 1.88 -1.93 2.71
C LEU A 31 2.57 -0.63 2.24
N SER A 32 3.19 -0.64 1.07
CA SER A 32 3.86 0.56 0.55
C SER A 32 2.86 1.66 0.22
N THR A 33 1.74 1.32 -0.43
CA THR A 33 0.66 2.26 -0.73
C THR A 33 0.06 2.88 0.54
N ALA A 34 -0.25 2.08 1.55
CA ALA A 34 -0.78 2.56 2.83
C ALA A 34 0.21 3.51 3.52
N THR A 35 1.50 3.16 3.52
CA THR A 35 2.56 4.03 4.09
C THR A 35 2.65 5.37 3.36
N ALA A 36 2.57 5.37 2.03
CA ALA A 36 2.55 6.59 1.23
C ALA A 36 1.32 7.45 1.55
N LEU A 37 0.13 6.84 1.68
CA LEU A 37 -1.09 7.54 2.07
C LEU A 37 -0.98 8.20 3.44
N PHE A 38 -0.39 7.52 4.43
CA PHE A 38 -0.11 8.11 5.73
C PHE A 38 0.78 9.35 5.61
N ALA A 39 1.88 9.27 4.86
CA ALA A 39 2.78 10.40 4.68
C ALA A 39 2.08 11.58 4.00
N LEU A 40 1.27 11.33 2.97
CA LEU A 40 0.50 12.36 2.26
C LEU A 40 -0.57 12.98 3.16
N HIS A 41 -1.28 12.18 3.96
CA HIS A 41 -2.29 12.65 4.91
C HIS A 41 -1.66 13.53 5.99
N LEU A 42 -0.58 13.07 6.65
CA LEU A 42 0.13 13.85 7.66
C LEU A 42 0.69 15.15 7.08
N TYR A 43 1.21 15.12 5.85
CA TYR A 43 1.68 16.30 5.15
C TYR A 43 0.53 17.31 4.91
N ARG A 44 -0.65 16.82 4.50
CA ARG A 44 -1.85 17.65 4.28
C ARG A 44 -2.31 18.32 5.58
N GLU A 45 -2.35 17.58 6.69
CA GLU A 45 -2.79 18.08 8.00
C GLU A 45 -1.79 19.04 8.65
N ALA A 46 -0.49 18.90 8.39
CA ALA A 46 0.57 19.68 9.04
C ALA A 46 0.66 21.16 8.61
N ALA A 47 -0.33 21.73 7.92
CA ALA A 47 -0.20 23.07 7.33
C ALA A 47 -0.78 24.21 8.20
N PRO A 48 0.11 25.11 8.66
CA PRO A 48 0.10 26.48 8.16
C PRO A 48 1.21 26.70 7.10
N PRO A 49 1.01 27.63 6.14
CA PRO A 49 1.95 27.87 5.03
C PRO A 49 3.38 28.21 5.43
N SER A 50 3.58 28.79 6.62
CA SER A 50 4.84 29.36 7.11
C SER A 50 5.84 28.37 7.71
N CYS A 51 5.48 27.09 7.84
CA CYS A 51 6.33 26.09 8.51
C CYS A 51 6.84 24.99 7.56
N ASN A 52 6.53 25.10 6.25
CA ASN A 52 6.87 24.07 5.29
C ASN A 52 7.72 24.64 4.14
N PRO A 53 9.06 24.59 4.28
CA PRO A 53 9.98 25.20 3.33
C PRO A 53 9.90 24.57 1.93
N MET A 54 9.34 23.36 1.78
CA MET A 54 9.11 22.71 0.49
C MET A 54 7.91 23.34 -0.26
N ARG A 55 6.90 23.82 0.50
CA ARG A 55 5.72 24.51 -0.02
C ARG A 55 6.05 25.95 -0.43
N GLU A 56 6.92 26.62 0.33
CA GLU A 56 7.44 27.96 0.00
C GLU A 56 8.26 27.96 -1.31
N ARG A 57 9.01 26.88 -1.58
CA ARG A 57 9.80 26.73 -2.80
C ARG A 57 8.99 26.27 -4.04
N GLY A 58 7.71 25.97 -3.88
CA GLY A 58 6.85 25.52 -5.00
C GLY A 58 7.27 24.16 -5.58
N GLU A 59 8.02 23.35 -4.84
CA GLU A 59 8.55 22.05 -5.27
C GLU A 59 7.53 20.91 -5.11
N LEU A 60 6.38 21.19 -4.50
CA LEU A 60 5.35 20.19 -4.22
C LEU A 60 4.11 20.35 -5.11
N PRO A 61 3.39 19.25 -5.37
CA PRO A 61 2.13 19.31 -6.09
C PRO A 61 1.15 20.27 -5.38
N PRO A 62 0.45 21.14 -6.14
CA PRO A 62 -0.47 22.10 -5.56
C PRO A 62 -1.70 21.43 -4.90
N ASP A 63 -2.00 20.18 -5.26
CA ASP A 63 -3.11 19.39 -4.75
C ASP A 63 -2.69 17.90 -4.57
N LEU A 64 -2.86 17.37 -3.36
CA LEU A 64 -2.56 15.97 -3.02
C LEU A 64 -3.80 15.08 -3.02
N ASP A 65 -5.00 15.66 -3.06
CA ASP A 65 -6.25 14.93 -2.93
C ASP A 65 -6.45 13.90 -4.07
N PRO A 66 -6.07 14.17 -5.33
CA PRO A 66 -6.13 13.16 -6.39
C PRO A 66 -5.22 11.95 -6.14
N LEU A 67 -4.05 12.16 -5.52
CA LEU A 67 -3.11 11.10 -5.17
C LEU A 67 -3.65 10.25 -4.03
N ILE A 68 -4.18 10.91 -2.98
CA ILE A 68 -4.82 10.24 -1.85
C ILE A 68 -6.02 9.43 -2.32
N ALA A 69 -6.94 10.03 -3.08
CA ALA A 69 -8.11 9.35 -3.62
C ALA A 69 -7.75 8.15 -4.50
N SER A 70 -6.70 8.27 -5.31
CA SER A 70 -6.23 7.16 -6.15
C SER A 70 -5.63 6.02 -5.33
N GLY A 71 -4.85 6.33 -4.28
CA GLY A 71 -4.31 5.32 -3.39
C GLY A 71 -5.38 4.59 -2.58
N LEU A 72 -6.38 5.32 -2.05
CA LEU A 72 -7.51 4.74 -1.32
C LEU A 72 -8.33 3.79 -2.19
N ARG A 73 -8.66 4.22 -3.42
CA ARG A 73 -9.34 3.39 -4.41
C ARG A 73 -8.53 2.14 -4.74
N TRP A 74 -7.22 2.27 -4.94
CA TRP A 74 -6.36 1.12 -5.21
C TRP A 74 -6.37 0.14 -4.03
N LEU A 75 -6.26 0.61 -2.78
CA LEU A 75 -6.35 -0.26 -1.60
C LEU A 75 -7.70 -0.99 -1.54
N ALA A 76 -8.80 -0.28 -1.82
CA ALA A 76 -10.14 -0.85 -1.84
C ALA A 76 -10.29 -1.95 -2.91
N GLU A 77 -9.76 -1.73 -4.11
CA GLU A 77 -9.78 -2.69 -5.22
C GLU A 77 -8.94 -3.95 -4.94
N HIS A 78 -7.97 -3.86 -4.02
CA HIS A 78 -7.01 -4.94 -3.71
C HIS A 78 -7.16 -5.50 -2.30
N GLN A 79 -8.31 -5.29 -1.65
CA GLN A 79 -8.65 -6.01 -0.42
C GLN A 79 -8.88 -7.49 -0.75
N ASN A 80 -8.30 -8.39 0.05
CA ASN A 80 -8.53 -9.82 -0.11
C ASN A 80 -10.00 -10.16 0.22
N ALA A 81 -10.48 -11.29 -0.29
CA ALA A 81 -11.87 -11.73 -0.07
C ALA A 81 -12.22 -11.98 1.42
N ASP A 82 -11.21 -12.15 2.28
CA ASP A 82 -11.39 -12.29 3.73
C ASP A 82 -11.53 -10.95 4.47
N GLY A 83 -11.29 -9.82 3.78
CA GLY A 83 -11.35 -8.47 4.35
C GLY A 83 -9.99 -7.89 4.78
N GLY A 84 -8.90 -8.65 4.65
CA GLY A 84 -7.55 -8.18 4.99
C GLY A 84 -6.71 -7.77 3.78
N TRP A 85 -5.45 -7.41 4.04
CA TRP A 85 -4.42 -7.22 3.02
C TRP A 85 -3.14 -7.96 3.42
N GLY A 86 -2.42 -8.45 2.41
CA GLY A 86 -1.05 -8.93 2.53
C GLY A 86 -0.04 -7.92 1.97
N ASP A 87 1.25 -8.21 2.14
CA ASP A 87 2.34 -7.29 1.76
C ASP A 87 2.36 -6.98 0.26
N THR A 88 1.85 -7.90 -0.55
CA THR A 88 1.61 -7.76 -1.99
C THR A 88 0.18 -8.18 -2.31
N THR A 89 -0.28 -7.91 -3.53
CA THR A 89 -1.61 -8.30 -4.02
C THR A 89 -1.83 -9.82 -4.10
N GLN A 90 -0.77 -10.63 -4.00
CA GLN A 90 -0.85 -12.09 -4.00
C GLN A 90 -0.60 -12.70 -2.61
N SER A 91 -0.27 -11.88 -1.61
CA SER A 91 0.03 -12.34 -0.26
C SER A 91 -1.27 -12.60 0.51
N HIS A 92 -1.26 -13.64 1.35
CA HIS A 92 -2.31 -13.81 2.36
C HIS A 92 -2.38 -12.60 3.30
N SER A 93 -3.57 -12.35 3.82
CA SER A 93 -3.82 -11.27 4.76
C SER A 93 -2.98 -11.44 6.03
N ASN A 94 -2.39 -10.35 6.51
CA ASN A 94 -1.64 -10.33 7.77
C ASN A 94 -1.98 -9.09 8.61
N ILE A 95 -1.71 -9.19 9.92
CA ILE A 95 -2.17 -8.20 10.90
C ILE A 95 -1.54 -6.81 10.69
N SER A 96 -0.24 -6.76 10.40
CA SER A 96 0.49 -5.50 10.22
C SER A 96 -0.01 -4.75 9.00
N THR A 97 -0.11 -5.43 7.86
CA THR A 97 -0.48 -4.80 6.59
C THR A 97 -1.97 -4.46 6.59
N THR A 98 -2.82 -5.31 7.16
CA THR A 98 -4.25 -4.99 7.31
C THR A 98 -4.47 -3.79 8.22
N ALA A 99 -3.76 -3.70 9.34
CA ALA A 99 -3.89 -2.55 10.25
C ALA A 99 -3.42 -1.24 9.60
N LEU A 100 -2.32 -1.26 8.84
CA LEU A 100 -1.85 -0.09 8.10
C LEU A 100 -2.83 0.34 7.01
N CYS A 101 -3.37 -0.60 6.23
CA CYS A 101 -4.34 -0.29 5.19
C CYS A 101 -5.65 0.25 5.78
N TRP A 102 -6.17 -0.40 6.83
CA TRP A 102 -7.35 0.08 7.57
C TRP A 102 -7.15 1.51 8.04
N ALA A 103 -6.04 1.81 8.69
CA ALA A 103 -5.79 3.13 9.24
C ALA A 103 -5.51 4.19 8.16
N ALA A 104 -4.99 3.81 6.98
CA ALA A 104 -4.83 4.73 5.85
C ALA A 104 -6.18 5.29 5.35
N PHE A 105 -7.29 4.55 5.52
CA PHE A 105 -8.64 5.05 5.20
C PHE A 105 -9.11 6.19 6.11
N ALA A 106 -8.40 6.53 7.19
CA ALA A 106 -8.65 7.77 7.92
C ALA A 106 -8.46 9.04 7.04
N ALA A 107 -7.74 8.92 5.93
CA ALA A 107 -7.60 9.99 4.94
C ALA A 107 -8.83 10.15 4.01
N ASP A 108 -9.78 9.19 4.04
CA ASP A 108 -11.01 9.22 3.26
C ASP A 108 -12.01 10.24 3.84
N THR A 109 -12.31 11.27 3.06
CA THR A 109 -13.27 12.31 3.42
C THR A 109 -14.63 12.14 2.77
N SER A 110 -14.78 11.26 1.76
CA SER A 110 -16.06 11.02 1.08
C SER A 110 -16.88 9.93 1.78
N GLY A 111 -16.23 9.01 2.48
CA GLY A 111 -16.89 7.90 3.16
C GLY A 111 -17.30 6.76 2.23
N ASP A 112 -16.88 6.82 0.95
CA ASP A 112 -17.23 5.83 -0.07
C ASP A 112 -16.67 4.43 0.27
N HIS A 113 -15.65 4.35 1.11
CA HIS A 113 -14.97 3.11 1.46
C HIS A 113 -15.46 2.47 2.77
N ALA A 114 -16.62 2.88 3.31
CA ALA A 114 -17.14 2.37 4.58
C ALA A 114 -17.26 0.83 4.63
N GLY A 115 -17.62 0.20 3.50
CA GLY A 115 -17.68 -1.26 3.41
C GLY A 115 -16.30 -1.94 3.53
N VAL A 116 -15.29 -1.36 2.91
CA VAL A 116 -13.89 -1.83 2.94
C VAL A 116 -13.33 -1.73 4.35
N VAL A 117 -13.54 -0.58 5.01
CA VAL A 117 -13.13 -0.34 6.39
C VAL A 117 -13.77 -1.34 7.34
N LYS A 118 -15.10 -1.56 7.22
CA LYS A 118 -15.82 -2.52 8.06
C LYS A 118 -15.33 -3.97 7.90
N ALA A 119 -14.99 -4.37 6.67
CA ALA A 119 -14.42 -5.70 6.42
C ALA A 119 -13.04 -5.84 7.08
N ALA A 120 -12.20 -4.80 7.01
CA ALA A 120 -10.90 -4.76 7.66
C ALA A 120 -10.99 -4.84 9.19
N GLU A 121 -11.92 -4.09 9.80
CA GLU A 121 -12.18 -4.14 11.24
C GLU A 121 -12.62 -5.52 11.70
N THR A 122 -13.49 -6.17 10.91
CA THR A 122 -13.96 -7.54 11.19
C THR A 122 -12.78 -8.51 11.14
N TRP A 123 -11.94 -8.41 10.11
CA TRP A 123 -10.75 -9.24 9.97
C TRP A 123 -9.77 -9.02 11.13
N LEU A 124 -9.49 -7.76 11.49
CA LEU A 124 -8.57 -7.41 12.58
C LEU A 124 -9.06 -7.91 13.93
N ALA A 125 -10.36 -7.79 14.23
CA ALA A 125 -10.94 -8.31 15.45
C ALA A 125 -10.77 -9.85 15.56
N GLN A 126 -10.98 -10.56 14.46
CA GLN A 126 -10.78 -12.01 14.40
C GLN A 126 -9.31 -12.40 14.53
N ALA A 127 -8.40 -11.70 13.85
CA ALA A 127 -6.98 -12.01 13.82
C ALA A 127 -6.25 -11.65 15.12
N ALA A 128 -6.60 -10.53 15.76
CA ALA A 128 -6.00 -10.11 17.02
C ALA A 128 -6.57 -10.89 18.22
N GLY A 129 -7.79 -11.40 18.10
CA GLY A 129 -8.49 -12.10 19.17
C GLY A 129 -8.82 -11.18 20.34
N SER A 130 -7.90 -11.02 21.29
CA SER A 130 -8.07 -10.16 22.47
C SER A 130 -6.90 -9.20 22.62
N LEU A 131 -7.20 -7.94 22.92
CA LEU A 131 -6.20 -6.93 23.31
C LEU A 131 -5.88 -6.99 24.82
N GLU A 132 -6.63 -7.77 25.60
CA GLU A 132 -6.39 -7.95 27.02
C GLU A 132 -5.10 -8.76 27.26
N PRO A 133 -4.17 -8.28 28.11
CA PRO A 133 -3.02 -9.06 28.51
C PRO A 133 -3.48 -10.35 29.19
N ARG A 134 -3.08 -11.52 28.68
CA ARG A 134 -3.31 -12.77 29.42
C ARG A 134 -2.42 -12.74 30.66
N HIS A 135 -3.03 -12.96 31.82
CA HIS A 135 -2.27 -13.19 33.06
C HIS A 135 -1.31 -14.37 32.84
N LEU A 136 -0.03 -14.16 33.20
CA LEU A 136 1.04 -15.16 33.13
C LEU A 136 0.93 -16.21 34.24
#